data_AF-A0A088F2P0-F1
#
_entry.id   AF-A0A088F2P0-F1
#
_cell.length_a   1.000
_cell.length_b   1.000
_cell.length_c   1.000
_cell.angle_alpha   90.00
_cell.angle_beta   90.00
_cell.angle_gamma   90.00
#
_symmetry.space_group_name_H-M   'P 1'
#
loop_
_entity.id
_entity.type
_entity.pdbx_description
1 polymer ?
#
loop_
_entity_poly.entity_id
_entity_poly.type
_entity_poly.pdbx_seq_one_letter_code
_entity_poly.pdbx_strand_id
1 'polypeptide(L)'
;MNFDEFKEKWNNQSENSFEVNSSLNHYKSVGNILARLRKNIKIEFISWLCAIIFLLVLPNIEIYKITGYAKVAYYFLLLQMGLASLLYYKKFFYFYRSTKQFELLSSRENLLKLYYDLKFSIETYKMSSYLLFPQGILICFIFFSLGHAGEWLDKIYNLGETWNQEPSFIVLLILGLVIGLVFLVICIETMSYYYYGKYLKMIKDNMDALEEE
;
A
#
# COMPACT_ATOMS: atom_id res chain seq x y z
N MET A 1 -22.05 -45.74 43.28
CA MET A 1 -21.37 -44.54 42.78
C MET A 1 -22.40 -43.42 42.82
N ASN A 2 -22.34 -42.57 43.85
CA ASN A 2 -23.41 -41.62 44.18
C ASN A 2 -23.23 -40.34 43.37
N PHE A 3 -24.32 -39.83 42.80
CA PHE A 3 -24.35 -38.54 42.09
C PHE A 3 -23.84 -37.38 42.97
N ASP A 4 -24.01 -37.52 44.29
CA ASP A 4 -23.53 -36.53 45.26
C ASP A 4 -21.99 -36.48 45.33
N GLU A 5 -21.28 -37.61 45.19
CA GLU A 5 -19.81 -37.61 45.11
C GLU A 5 -19.31 -36.93 43.83
N PHE A 6 -20.03 -37.05 42.73
CA PHE A 6 -19.71 -36.35 41.48
C PHE A 6 -19.91 -34.84 41.63
N LYS A 7 -20.99 -34.42 42.30
CA LYS A 7 -21.30 -33.02 42.53
C LYS A 7 -20.31 -32.38 43.51
N GLU A 8 -19.89 -33.13 44.52
CA GLU A 8 -18.87 -32.71 45.48
C GLU A 8 -17.49 -32.60 44.82
N LYS A 9 -17.10 -33.55 43.95
CA LYS A 9 -15.86 -33.44 43.14
C LYS A 9 -15.89 -32.28 42.15
N TRP A 10 -17.05 -31.97 41.57
CA TRP A 10 -17.22 -30.83 40.67
C TRP A 10 -17.15 -29.48 41.39
N ASN A 11 -17.76 -29.38 42.58
CA ASN A 11 -17.70 -28.16 43.40
C ASN A 11 -16.35 -27.99 44.12
N ASN A 12 -15.65 -29.09 44.44
CA ASN A 12 -14.31 -29.05 45.04
C ASN A 12 -13.19 -28.86 44.00
N GLN A 13 -13.53 -28.80 42.71
CA GLN A 13 -12.62 -28.28 41.69
C GLN A 13 -12.61 -26.75 41.85
N SER A 14 -11.82 -26.31 42.82
CA SER A 14 -11.51 -24.90 43.12
C SER A 14 -11.41 -24.08 41.85
N GLU A 15 -11.93 -22.85 41.91
CA GLU A 15 -11.77 -21.72 40.98
C GLU A 15 -10.29 -21.33 40.69
N ASN A 16 -9.37 -22.28 40.71
CA ASN A 16 -8.02 -22.14 40.21
C ASN A 16 -8.09 -22.14 38.69
N SER A 17 -8.31 -20.94 38.17
CA SER A 17 -7.81 -20.47 36.89
C SER A 17 -7.91 -21.52 35.79
N PHE A 18 -9.05 -21.54 35.10
CA PHE A 18 -8.98 -21.67 33.65
C PHE A 18 -8.11 -20.51 33.16
N GLU A 19 -6.79 -20.68 33.20
CA GLU A 19 -5.86 -19.87 32.43
C GLU A 19 -6.29 -20.12 30.99
N VAL A 20 -7.12 -19.21 30.47
CA VAL A 20 -7.37 -19.11 29.04
C VAL A 20 -5.98 -19.01 28.44
N ASN A 21 -5.51 -20.12 27.90
CA ASN A 21 -4.15 -20.29 27.38
C ASN A 21 -3.78 -19.00 26.64
N SER A 22 -2.76 -18.29 27.12
CA SER A 22 -2.30 -16.98 26.60
C SER A 22 -2.20 -17.01 25.08
N SER A 23 -1.79 -18.15 24.51
CA SER A 23 -1.76 -18.41 23.07
C SER A 23 -3.10 -18.16 22.34
N LEU A 24 -4.27 -18.48 22.92
CA LEU A 24 -5.60 -18.22 22.33
C LEU A 24 -5.87 -16.72 22.16
N ASN A 25 -5.40 -15.89 23.10
CA ASN A 25 -5.49 -14.44 22.98
C ASN A 25 -4.55 -13.90 21.89
N HIS A 26 -3.36 -14.48 21.76
CA HIS A 26 -2.43 -14.16 20.66
C HIS A 26 -3.03 -14.51 19.29
N TYR A 27 -3.62 -15.69 19.12
CA TYR A 27 -4.28 -16.07 17.86
C TYR A 27 -5.49 -15.19 17.52
N LYS A 28 -6.30 -14.81 18.52
CA LYS A 28 -7.43 -13.88 18.33
C LYS A 28 -6.96 -12.48 17.95
N SER A 29 -5.84 -12.03 18.53
CA SER A 29 -5.18 -10.76 18.17
C SER A 29 -4.71 -10.75 16.72
N VAL A 30 -4.03 -11.82 16.27
CA VAL A 30 -3.58 -11.98 14.88
C VAL A 30 -4.76 -12.02 13.89
N GLY A 31 -5.84 -12.74 14.21
CA GLY A 31 -7.05 -12.75 13.38
C GLY A 31 -7.67 -11.35 13.23
N ASN A 32 -7.66 -10.55 14.29
CA ASN A 32 -8.16 -9.17 14.26
C ASN A 32 -7.27 -8.24 13.43
N ILE A 33 -5.94 -8.44 13.49
CA ILE A 33 -4.97 -7.76 12.63
C ILE A 33 -5.23 -8.08 11.15
N LEU A 34 -5.44 -9.36 10.80
CA LEU A 34 -5.80 -9.77 9.45
C LEU A 34 -7.11 -9.15 8.97
N ALA A 35 -8.13 -9.09 9.83
CA ALA A 35 -9.40 -8.46 9.49
C ALA A 35 -9.23 -6.97 9.15
N ARG A 36 -8.43 -6.24 9.93
CA ARG A 36 -8.11 -4.83 9.66
C ARG A 36 -7.30 -4.65 8.38
N LEU A 37 -6.28 -5.49 8.18
CA LEU A 37 -5.47 -5.49 6.96
C LEU A 37 -6.36 -5.68 5.72
N ARG A 38 -7.25 -6.69 5.72
CA ARG A 38 -8.23 -6.95 4.67
C ARG A 38 -9.13 -5.76 4.37
N LYS A 39 -9.57 -5.03 5.41
CA LYS A 39 -10.38 -3.82 5.25
C LYS A 39 -9.58 -2.69 4.59
N ASN A 40 -8.35 -2.46 5.04
CA ASN A 40 -7.46 -1.44 4.46
C ASN A 40 -7.20 -1.69 2.97
N ILE A 41 -6.92 -2.93 2.58
CA ILE A 41 -6.69 -3.31 1.19
C ILE A 41 -7.91 -3.01 0.30
N LYS A 42 -9.12 -3.32 0.79
CA LYS A 42 -10.35 -2.99 0.05
C LYS A 42 -10.53 -1.49 -0.11
N ILE A 43 -10.27 -0.72 0.96
CA ILE A 43 -10.35 0.74 0.91
C ILE A 43 -9.31 1.29 -0.06
N GLU A 44 -8.06 0.83 -0.03
CA GLU A 44 -7.02 1.23 -0.98
C GLU A 44 -7.43 0.96 -2.42
N PHE A 45 -8.01 -0.20 -2.72
CA PHE A 45 -8.51 -0.51 -4.06
C PHE A 45 -9.62 0.44 -4.51
N ILE A 46 -10.57 0.75 -3.62
CA ILE A 46 -11.66 1.70 -3.91
C ILE A 46 -11.09 3.11 -4.10
N SER A 47 -10.19 3.55 -3.23
CA SER A 47 -9.53 4.86 -3.32
C SER A 47 -8.73 4.99 -4.61
N TRP A 48 -8.02 3.94 -5.02
CA TRP A 48 -7.30 3.90 -6.29
C TRP A 48 -8.25 3.96 -7.49
N LEU A 49 -9.36 3.22 -7.47
CA LEU A 49 -10.37 3.27 -8.52
C LEU A 49 -10.94 4.68 -8.66
N CYS A 50 -11.30 5.31 -7.53
CA CYS A 50 -11.77 6.69 -7.49
C CYS A 50 -10.69 7.66 -8.02
N ALA A 51 -9.42 7.46 -7.68
CA ALA A 51 -8.33 8.30 -8.16
C ALA A 51 -8.14 8.19 -9.68
N ILE A 52 -8.19 6.99 -10.25
CA ILE A 52 -8.10 6.82 -11.71
C ILE A 52 -9.28 7.45 -12.43
N ILE A 53 -10.49 7.26 -11.93
CA ILE A 53 -11.69 7.88 -12.52
C ILE A 53 -11.56 9.41 -12.46
N PHE A 54 -11.09 9.96 -11.35
CA PHE A 54 -10.82 11.38 -11.21
C PHE A 54 -9.77 11.87 -12.22
N LEU A 55 -8.65 11.16 -12.37
CA LEU A 55 -7.61 11.46 -13.35
C LEU A 55 -8.09 11.32 -14.81
N LEU A 56 -9.10 10.50 -15.09
CA LEU A 56 -9.71 10.39 -16.42
C LEU A 56 -10.60 11.60 -16.77
N VAL A 57 -11.28 12.17 -15.77
CA VAL A 57 -12.18 13.31 -15.96
C VAL A 57 -11.40 14.63 -16.03
N LEU A 58 -10.27 14.71 -15.34
CA LEU A 58 -9.39 15.88 -15.23
C LEU A 58 -9.07 16.60 -16.56
N PRO A 59 -8.67 15.90 -17.65
CA PRO A 59 -8.36 16.54 -18.94
C PRO A 59 -9.57 17.18 -19.64
N ASN A 60 -10.79 16.85 -19.22
CA ASN A 60 -12.02 17.42 -19.78
C ASN A 60 -12.44 18.71 -19.08
N ILE A 61 -11.74 19.11 -18.00
CA ILE A 61 -12.00 20.36 -17.30
C ILE A 61 -11.26 21.50 -18.05
N GLU A 62 -12.01 22.51 -18.48
CA GLU A 62 -11.52 23.63 -19.30
C GLU A 62 -10.38 24.43 -18.66
N ILE A 63 -10.21 24.36 -17.34
CA ILE A 63 -9.15 25.04 -16.58
C ILE A 63 -7.75 24.54 -16.99
N TYR A 64 -7.62 23.24 -17.32
CA TYR A 64 -6.30 22.64 -17.57
C TYR A 64 -5.88 22.67 -19.04
N LYS A 65 -6.81 23.00 -19.96
CA LYS A 65 -6.59 23.13 -21.42
C LYS A 65 -5.56 22.15 -22.01
N ILE A 66 -5.63 20.87 -21.62
CA ILE A 66 -4.69 19.85 -22.11
C ILE A 66 -5.06 19.52 -23.56
N THR A 67 -4.38 20.16 -24.52
CA THR A 67 -4.66 20.03 -25.95
C THR A 67 -3.49 19.44 -26.72
N GLY A 68 -3.75 18.83 -27.89
CA GLY A 68 -2.72 18.31 -28.79
C GLY A 68 -2.01 17.04 -28.31
N TYR A 69 -0.72 16.91 -28.64
CA TYR A 69 0.10 15.73 -28.33
C TYR A 69 0.24 15.45 -26.83
N ALA A 70 0.18 16.48 -25.98
CA ALA A 70 0.22 16.35 -24.52
C ALA A 70 -0.99 15.58 -23.98
N LYS A 71 -2.17 15.69 -24.61
CA LYS A 71 -3.38 14.94 -24.23
C LYS A 71 -3.20 13.45 -24.50
N VAL A 72 -2.61 13.10 -25.63
CA VAL A 72 -2.31 11.70 -25.99
C VAL A 72 -1.28 11.11 -25.03
N ALA A 73 -0.20 11.84 -24.75
CA ALA A 73 0.82 11.42 -23.78
C ALA A 73 0.22 11.20 -22.38
N TYR A 74 -0.67 12.09 -21.94
CA TYR A 74 -1.37 11.96 -20.66
C TYR A 74 -2.19 10.67 -20.56
N TYR A 75 -3.05 10.37 -21.56
CA TYR A 75 -3.84 9.14 -21.54
C TYR A 75 -2.99 7.89 -21.67
N PHE A 76 -1.88 7.95 -22.41
CA PHE A 76 -0.93 6.84 -22.51
C PHE A 76 -0.29 6.52 -21.16
N LEU A 77 0.18 7.55 -20.44
CA LEU A 77 0.74 7.40 -19.09
C LEU A 77 -0.30 6.87 -18.10
N LEU A 78 -1.53 7.37 -18.18
CA LEU A 78 -2.64 6.92 -17.34
C LEU A 78 -2.99 5.45 -17.60
N LEU A 79 -2.98 5.02 -18.87
CA LEU A 79 -3.17 3.62 -19.25
C LEU A 79 -2.04 2.73 -18.75
N GLN A 80 -0.77 3.17 -18.84
CA GLN A 80 0.37 2.46 -18.27
C GLN A 80 0.24 2.32 -16.74
N MET A 81 -0.09 3.40 -16.02
CA MET A 81 -0.32 3.34 -14.57
C MET A 81 -1.47 2.39 -14.22
N GLY A 82 -2.56 2.43 -14.99
CA GLY A 82 -3.70 1.54 -14.83
C GLY A 82 -3.31 0.06 -14.97
N LEU A 83 -2.57 -0.28 -16.02
CA LEU A 83 -2.10 -1.65 -16.28
C LEU A 83 -1.13 -2.14 -15.18
N ALA A 84 -0.14 -1.32 -14.82
CA ALA A 84 0.83 -1.65 -13.78
C ALA A 84 0.15 -1.89 -12.42
N SER A 85 -0.83 -1.04 -12.08
CA SER A 85 -1.62 -1.20 -10.85
C SER A 85 -2.50 -2.45 -10.89
N LEU A 86 -3.08 -2.81 -12.04
CA LEU A 86 -3.90 -4.01 -12.18
C LEU A 86 -3.09 -5.29 -11.92
N LEU A 87 -1.84 -5.34 -12.39
CA LEU A 87 -0.90 -6.43 -12.09
C LEU A 87 -0.60 -6.53 -10.59
N TYR A 88 -0.44 -5.38 -9.93
CA TYR A 88 -0.26 -5.30 -8.49
C TYR A 88 -1.48 -5.84 -7.73
N TYR A 89 -2.68 -5.37 -8.05
CA TYR A 89 -3.92 -5.80 -7.38
C TYR A 89 -4.20 -7.29 -7.58
N LYS A 90 -3.81 -7.88 -8.72
CA LYS A 90 -3.92 -9.33 -8.93
C LYS A 90 -3.08 -10.12 -7.91
N LYS A 91 -1.84 -9.71 -7.65
CA LYS A 91 -0.98 -10.33 -6.62
C LYS A 91 -1.56 -10.12 -5.21
N PHE A 92 -2.06 -8.92 -4.95
CA PHE A 92 -2.65 -8.59 -3.66
C PHE A 92 -3.95 -9.38 -3.39
N PHE A 93 -4.75 -9.63 -4.44
CA PHE A 93 -5.95 -10.47 -4.35
C PHE A 93 -5.59 -11.94 -4.06
N TYR A 94 -4.48 -12.43 -4.61
CA TYR A 94 -3.96 -13.76 -4.27
C TYR A 94 -3.57 -13.87 -2.80
N PHE A 95 -2.87 -12.86 -2.26
CA PHE A 95 -2.56 -12.76 -0.83
C PHE A 95 -3.83 -12.69 0.05
N TYR A 96 -4.82 -11.88 -0.34
CA TYR A 96 -6.13 -11.82 0.33
C TYR A 96 -6.86 -13.17 0.34
N ARG A 97 -6.78 -13.93 -0.76
CA ARG A 97 -7.38 -15.27 -0.84
C ARG A 97 -6.62 -16.27 0.03
N SER A 98 -5.29 -16.17 0.07
CA SER A 98 -4.45 -17.05 0.90
C SER A 98 -4.69 -16.80 2.39
N THR A 99 -4.74 -15.55 2.84
CA THR A 99 -5.05 -15.16 4.24
C THR A 99 -6.39 -15.69 4.78
N LYS A 100 -7.40 -15.90 3.93
CA LYS A 100 -8.66 -16.57 4.32
C LYS A 100 -8.50 -18.04 4.70
N GLN A 101 -7.50 -18.74 4.15
CA GLN A 101 -7.24 -20.14 4.51
C GLN A 101 -6.49 -20.26 5.84
N PHE A 102 -5.79 -19.21 6.27
CA PHE A 102 -5.03 -19.18 7.53
C PHE A 102 -5.91 -18.98 8.78
N GLU A 103 -7.12 -18.43 8.64
CA GLU A 103 -8.09 -18.31 9.76
C GLU A 103 -8.52 -19.68 10.34
N LEU A 104 -8.10 -20.80 9.73
CA LEU A 104 -8.52 -22.15 10.09
C LEU A 104 -7.46 -23.01 10.80
N LEU A 105 -6.20 -22.59 10.90
CA LEU A 105 -5.12 -23.47 11.41
C LEU A 105 -4.14 -22.71 12.31
N SER A 106 -4.37 -22.85 13.61
CA SER A 106 -3.60 -22.36 14.77
C SER A 106 -2.25 -23.07 14.94
N SER A 107 -1.31 -22.86 14.02
CA SER A 107 0.05 -23.42 14.09
C SER A 107 1.11 -22.35 13.88
N ARG A 108 2.26 -22.49 14.57
CA ARG A 108 3.45 -21.64 14.45
C ARG A 108 3.90 -21.48 12.99
N GLU A 109 3.88 -22.57 12.23
CA GLU A 109 4.27 -22.57 10.81
C GLU A 109 3.38 -21.64 9.97
N ASN A 110 2.09 -21.57 10.30
CA ASN A 110 1.15 -20.69 9.61
C ASN A 110 1.38 -19.21 9.95
N LEU A 111 1.74 -18.91 11.20
CA LEU A 111 2.03 -17.55 11.64
C LEU A 111 3.33 -17.04 11.02
N LEU A 112 4.34 -17.90 10.93
CA LEU A 112 5.62 -17.62 10.25
C LEU A 112 5.41 -17.44 8.73
N LYS A 113 4.63 -18.31 8.09
CA LYS A 113 4.26 -18.16 6.67
C LYS A 113 3.53 -16.85 6.42
N LEU A 114 2.58 -16.49 7.29
CA LEU A 114 1.85 -15.23 7.19
C LEU A 114 2.76 -14.00 7.34
N TYR A 115 3.74 -14.05 8.26
CA TYR A 115 4.73 -12.98 8.40
C TYR A 115 5.53 -12.79 7.10
N TYR A 116 6.03 -13.87 6.50
CA TYR A 116 6.77 -13.79 5.24
C TYR A 116 5.89 -13.36 4.06
N ASP A 117 4.67 -13.85 3.95
CA ASP A 117 3.72 -13.46 2.90
C ASP A 117 3.35 -11.97 3.03
N LEU A 118 3.20 -11.46 4.27
CA LEU A 118 2.95 -10.05 4.52
C LEU A 118 4.19 -9.21 4.16
N LYS A 119 5.38 -9.61 4.58
CA LYS A 119 6.65 -8.93 4.23
C LYS A 119 6.83 -8.85 2.72
N PHE A 120 6.60 -9.97 2.02
CA PHE A 120 6.65 -10.01 0.56
C PHE A 120 5.61 -9.09 -0.10
N SER A 121 4.40 -9.02 0.46
CA SER A 121 3.36 -8.11 -0.01
C SER A 121 3.75 -6.63 0.18
N ILE A 122 4.41 -6.30 1.30
CA ILE A 122 4.95 -4.95 1.57
C ILE A 122 6.04 -4.57 0.56
N GLU A 123 6.98 -5.47 0.31
CA GLU A 123 8.04 -5.24 -0.68
C GLU A 123 7.46 -5.10 -2.08
N THR A 124 6.46 -5.93 -2.43
CA THR A 124 5.73 -5.81 -3.69
C THR A 124 5.00 -4.48 -3.81
N TYR A 125 4.41 -3.97 -2.72
CA TYR A 125 3.80 -2.64 -2.69
C TYR A 125 4.83 -1.55 -2.97
N LYS A 126 5.96 -1.54 -2.23
CA LYS A 126 7.04 -0.57 -2.45
C LYS A 126 7.53 -0.58 -3.89
N MET A 127 7.83 -1.77 -4.44
CA MET A 127 8.28 -1.93 -5.83
C MET A 127 7.24 -1.43 -6.83
N SER A 128 5.95 -1.68 -6.59
CA SER A 128 4.87 -1.19 -7.46
C SER A 128 4.73 0.33 -7.39
N SER A 129 4.86 0.92 -6.19
CA SER A 129 4.88 2.37 -6.01
C SER A 129 6.07 3.02 -6.72
N TYR A 130 7.26 2.42 -6.64
CA TYR A 130 8.42 2.89 -7.40
C TYR A 130 8.25 2.74 -8.91
N LEU A 131 7.54 1.70 -9.37
CA LEU A 131 7.26 1.52 -10.79
C LEU A 131 6.30 2.58 -11.34
N LEU A 132 5.32 3.01 -10.53
CA LEU A 132 4.31 4.03 -10.88
C LEU A 132 4.82 5.47 -10.73
N PHE A 133 5.96 5.64 -10.07
CA PHE A 133 6.48 6.93 -9.68
C PHE A 133 6.88 7.83 -10.87
N PRO A 134 7.67 7.37 -11.88
CA PRO A 134 8.04 8.20 -13.02
C PRO A 134 6.83 8.71 -13.81
N GLN A 135 5.80 7.87 -13.97
CA GLN A 135 4.57 8.20 -14.68
C GLN A 135 3.75 9.23 -13.88
N GLY A 136 3.70 9.09 -12.56
CA GLY A 136 3.04 10.05 -11.67
C GLY A 136 3.66 11.44 -11.76
N ILE A 137 5.00 11.54 -11.76
CA ILE A 137 5.70 12.82 -11.94
C ILE A 137 5.34 13.46 -13.28
N LEU A 138 5.37 12.69 -14.37
CA LEU A 138 5.03 13.21 -15.70
C LEU A 138 3.58 13.69 -15.78
N ILE A 139 2.65 12.98 -15.16
CA ILE A 139 1.25 13.41 -15.05
C ILE A 139 1.14 14.72 -14.26
N CYS A 140 1.82 14.83 -13.11
CA CYS A 140 1.87 16.06 -12.33
C CYS A 140 2.49 17.21 -13.12
N PHE A 141 3.55 16.96 -13.88
CA PHE A 141 4.19 17.96 -14.74
C PHE A 141 3.23 18.50 -15.80
N ILE A 142 2.53 17.61 -16.52
CA ILE A 142 1.51 17.99 -17.50
C ILE A 142 0.39 18.79 -16.82
N PHE A 143 -0.02 18.40 -15.61
CA PHE A 143 -1.05 19.08 -14.86
C PHE A 143 -0.64 20.49 -14.40
N PHE A 144 0.55 20.64 -13.80
CA PHE A 144 1.07 21.93 -13.33
C PHE A 144 1.42 22.90 -14.44
N SER A 145 1.58 22.41 -15.68
CA SER A 145 1.81 23.27 -16.84
C SER A 145 0.58 24.11 -17.24
N LEU A 146 -0.62 23.86 -16.67
CA LEU A 146 -1.84 24.65 -16.86
C LEU A 146 -2.18 24.95 -18.34
N GLY A 147 -1.97 23.97 -19.23
CA GLY A 147 -2.23 24.10 -20.67
C GLY A 147 -1.01 24.48 -21.51
N HIS A 148 0.11 24.88 -20.90
CA HIS A 148 1.38 25.13 -21.57
C HIS A 148 2.28 23.88 -21.68
N ALA A 149 1.72 22.69 -21.47
CA ALA A 149 2.46 21.42 -21.52
C ALA A 149 3.28 21.26 -22.80
N GLY A 150 2.71 21.64 -23.95
CA GLY A 150 3.40 21.58 -25.25
C GLY A 150 4.63 22.48 -25.29
N GLU A 151 4.47 23.75 -24.93
CA GLU A 151 5.57 24.73 -24.89
C GLU A 151 6.67 24.31 -23.90
N TRP A 152 6.29 23.76 -22.75
CA TRP A 152 7.25 23.27 -21.74
C TRP A 152 8.00 22.04 -22.25
N LEU A 153 7.33 21.13 -22.95
CA LEU A 153 7.98 19.98 -23.58
C LEU A 153 8.94 20.41 -24.70
N ASP A 154 8.56 21.40 -25.51
CA ASP A 154 9.42 21.95 -26.56
C ASP A 154 10.65 22.65 -25.96
N LYS A 155 10.49 23.38 -24.85
CA LYS A 155 11.61 23.96 -24.08
C LYS A 155 12.56 22.90 -23.52
N ILE A 156 12.05 21.73 -23.12
CA ILE A 156 12.87 20.59 -22.67
C ILE A 156 13.56 19.92 -23.86
N TYR A 157 12.89 19.79 -25.00
CA TYR A 157 13.47 19.19 -26.20
C TYR A 157 14.66 20.04 -26.71
N ASN A 158 14.52 21.37 -26.68
CA ASN A 158 15.56 22.33 -27.05
C ASN A 158 16.37 22.83 -25.83
N LEU A 159 16.77 21.92 -24.94
CA LEU A 159 17.49 22.22 -23.70
C LEU A 159 18.68 23.17 -23.86
N GLY A 160 19.45 23.05 -24.94
CA GLY A 160 20.62 23.90 -25.20
C GLY A 160 20.27 25.36 -25.49
N GLU A 161 19.17 25.62 -26.19
CA GLU A 161 18.69 26.97 -26.48
C GLU A 161 17.99 27.57 -25.26
N THR A 162 17.15 26.77 -24.58
CA THR A 162 16.45 27.17 -23.36
C THR A 162 17.42 27.51 -22.23
N TRP A 163 18.58 26.86 -22.13
CA TRP A 163 19.60 27.19 -21.12
C TRP A 163 20.18 28.59 -21.30
N ASN A 164 20.33 29.03 -22.55
CA ASN A 164 20.85 30.36 -22.85
C ASN A 164 19.78 31.45 -22.71
N GLN A 165 18.51 31.13 -23.00
CA GLN A 165 17.41 32.09 -22.96
C GLN A 165 16.75 32.21 -21.58
N GLU A 166 16.54 31.09 -20.89
CA GLU A 166 15.83 31.01 -19.60
C GLU A 166 16.48 30.00 -18.63
N PRO A 167 17.71 30.26 -18.14
CA PRO A 167 18.40 29.34 -17.23
C PRO A 167 17.63 29.10 -15.93
N SER A 168 16.87 30.09 -15.46
CA SER A 168 16.03 29.98 -14.25
C SER A 168 14.95 28.91 -14.36
N PHE A 169 14.37 28.70 -15.55
CA PHE A 169 13.35 27.68 -15.77
C PHE A 169 13.93 26.27 -15.58
N ILE A 170 15.12 26.02 -16.14
CA ILE A 170 15.78 24.71 -16.04
C ILE A 170 16.23 24.42 -14.61
N VAL A 171 16.79 25.42 -13.92
CA VAL A 171 17.18 25.27 -12.51
C VAL A 171 15.97 24.94 -11.64
N LEU A 172 14.84 25.65 -11.83
CA LEU A 172 13.59 25.36 -11.11
C LEU A 172 13.04 23.97 -11.44
N LEU A 173 13.11 23.53 -12.70
CA LEU A 173 12.66 22.22 -13.14
C LEU A 173 13.49 21.11 -12.47
N ILE A 174 14.83 21.21 -12.52
CA ILE A 174 15.73 20.22 -11.89
C ILE A 174 15.51 20.20 -10.38
N LEU A 175 15.44 21.37 -9.74
CA LEU A 175 15.19 21.47 -8.30
C LEU A 175 13.84 20.85 -7.93
N GLY A 176 12.79 21.13 -8.69
CA GLY A 176 11.46 20.54 -8.51
C GLY A 176 11.46 19.02 -8.67
N LEU A 177 12.18 18.50 -9.65
CA LEU A 177 12.36 17.05 -9.85
C LEU A 177 13.06 16.40 -8.64
N VAL A 178 14.15 16.99 -8.15
CA VAL A 178 14.90 16.48 -7.00
C VAL A 178 14.05 16.52 -5.72
N ILE A 179 13.39 17.63 -5.45
CA ILE A 179 12.50 17.76 -4.29
C ILE A 179 11.34 16.76 -4.39
N GLY A 180 10.74 16.62 -5.57
CA GLY A 180 9.66 15.66 -5.84
C GLY A 180 10.10 14.22 -5.59
N LEU A 181 11.29 13.84 -6.06
CA LEU A 181 11.91 12.54 -5.80
C LEU A 181 12.08 12.26 -4.30
N VAL A 182 12.70 13.19 -3.57
CA VAL A 182 12.96 13.04 -2.13
C VAL A 182 11.65 12.94 -1.35
N PHE A 183 10.70 13.84 -1.61
CA PHE A 183 9.40 13.85 -0.95
C PHE A 183 8.63 12.54 -1.17
N LEU A 184 8.71 11.97 -2.37
CA LEU A 184 8.03 10.71 -2.68
C LEU A 184 8.68 9.49 -2.04
N VAL A 185 10.01 9.42 -1.98
CA VAL A 185 10.68 8.34 -1.23
C VAL A 185 10.26 8.36 0.24
N ILE A 186 10.21 9.55 0.84
CA ILE A 186 9.74 9.73 2.23
C ILE A 186 8.26 9.31 2.36
N CYS A 187 7.40 9.73 1.42
CA CYS A 187 5.98 9.35 1.44
C CYS A 187 5.79 7.84 1.31
N ILE A 188 6.49 7.17 0.39
CA ILE A 188 6.38 5.72 0.16
C ILE A 188 6.85 4.96 1.40
N GLU A 189 7.99 5.34 1.99
CA GLU A 189 8.48 4.70 3.21
C GLU A 189 7.53 4.91 4.40
N THR A 190 7.02 6.13 4.57
CA THR A 190 6.10 6.48 5.65
C THR A 190 4.76 5.74 5.50
N MET A 191 4.18 5.72 4.30
CA MET A 191 2.94 4.97 4.04
C MET A 191 3.17 3.47 4.22
N SER A 192 4.25 2.91 3.65
CA SER A 192 4.55 1.49 3.77
C SER A 192 4.69 1.06 5.24
N TYR A 193 5.35 1.88 6.06
CA TYR A 193 5.46 1.65 7.49
C TYR A 193 4.10 1.74 8.21
N TYR A 194 3.30 2.77 7.94
CA TYR A 194 2.04 3.00 8.64
C TYR A 194 0.95 1.98 8.26
N TYR A 195 0.80 1.68 6.97
CA TYR A 195 -0.24 0.79 6.47
C TYR A 195 0.09 -0.69 6.69
N TYR A 196 1.36 -1.06 6.71
CA TYR A 196 1.75 -2.47 6.75
C TYR A 196 2.85 -2.80 7.75
N GLY A 197 3.88 -1.95 7.88
CA GLY A 197 5.00 -2.17 8.80
C GLY A 197 4.60 -2.30 10.27
N LYS A 198 3.62 -1.52 10.72
CA LYS A 198 3.05 -1.62 12.08
C LYS A 198 2.46 -3.01 12.35
N TYR A 199 1.73 -3.57 11.39
CA TYR A 199 1.13 -4.90 11.51
C TYR A 199 2.18 -6.01 11.45
N LEU A 200 3.21 -5.85 10.64
CA LEU A 200 4.35 -6.77 10.58
C LEU A 200 5.06 -6.86 11.93
N LYS A 201 5.30 -5.72 12.59
CA LYS A 201 5.91 -5.67 13.91
C LYS A 201 5.03 -6.36 14.96
N MET A 202 3.73 -6.07 14.97
CA MET A 202 2.79 -6.73 15.88
C MET A 202 2.74 -8.25 15.68
N ILE A 203 2.81 -8.74 14.44
CA ILE A 203 2.86 -10.19 14.16
C ILE A 203 4.17 -10.79 14.67
N LYS A 204 5.30 -10.10 14.49
CA LYS A 204 6.60 -10.52 15.01
C LYS A 204 6.59 -10.59 16.54
N ASP A 205 6.12 -9.54 17.21
CA ASP A 205 6.08 -9.48 18.68
C ASP A 205 5.20 -10.62 19.27
N ASN A 206 4.09 -10.98 18.60
CA ASN A 206 3.28 -12.13 19.00
C ASN A 206 3.95 -13.48 18.72
N MET A 207 4.82 -13.56 17.71
CA MET A 207 5.56 -14.78 17.39
C MET A 207 6.70 -15.02 18.39
N ASP A 208 7.43 -13.95 18.73
CA ASP A 208 8.53 -13.99 19.71
C ASP A 208 7.98 -14.36 21.10
N ALA A 209 6.81 -13.82 21.50
CA ALA A 209 6.14 -14.20 22.76
C ALA A 209 5.73 -15.68 22.83
N LEU A 210 5.42 -16.31 21.69
CA LEU A 210 5.12 -17.75 21.62
C LEU A 210 6.39 -18.63 21.60
N GLU A 211 7.58 -18.05 21.44
CA GLU A 211 8.87 -18.77 21.57
C GLU A 211 9.43 -18.71 23.00
N GLU A 212 9.01 -17.74 23.80
CA GLU A 212 9.42 -17.58 25.21
C GLU A 212 8.59 -18.42 26.20
N GLU A 213 7.40 -18.91 25.79
CA GLU A 213 6.55 -19.88 26.51
C GLU A 213 6.93 -21.34 26.20
#